data_AF-A0A820KXK4-F1
#
_entry.id   AF-A0A820KXK4-F1
#
_cell.length_a   1.000
_cell.length_b   1.000
_cell.length_c   1.000
_cell.angle_alpha   90.00
_cell.angle_beta   90.00
_cell.angle_gamma   90.00
#
_symmetry.space_group_name_H-M   'P 1'
#
loop_
_entity.id
_entity.type
_entity.pdbx_description
1 polymer ?
#
loop_
_entity_poly.entity_id
_entity_poly.type
_entity_poly.pdbx_seq_one_letter_code
_entity_poly.pdbx_strand_id
1 'polypeptide(L)'
;IYDAYEIEVKNPYGFEQSSAIISCEISPPLANLYVHIIGWLEKINNDIFHLDLKPKTKYNLLSNKNLIIHNLTKSDDNRSYACLVNNQIDNNTRQSRFKSLRIRDRSPFGPELSIPNNTEYQAQIGDIIELPCGISSLSPNAHISWWKDGIEISNLKQNMYNNS
;
A
#
# COMPACT_ATOMS: atom_id res chain seq x y z
N ILE A 1 25.18 -19.93 -4.28
CA ILE A 1 24.51 -19.79 -2.96
C ILE A 1 23.46 -18.72 -3.20
N TYR A 2 22.17 -19.05 -3.17
CA TYR A 2 21.12 -18.05 -3.30
C TYR A 2 21.04 -17.30 -1.98
N ASP A 3 21.17 -15.97 -2.02
CA ASP A 3 21.10 -15.15 -0.83
C ASP A 3 19.69 -15.26 -0.21
N ALA A 4 19.66 -15.40 1.11
CA ALA A 4 18.43 -15.38 1.87
C ALA A 4 17.78 -14.00 1.72
N TYR A 5 16.48 -13.96 1.39
CA TYR A 5 15.70 -12.74 1.34
C TYR A 5 14.71 -12.68 2.51
N GLU A 6 14.42 -11.47 2.97
CA GLU A 6 13.43 -11.17 3.99
C GLU A 6 12.23 -10.43 3.38
N ILE A 7 11.05 -10.62 3.98
CA ILE A 7 9.80 -10.02 3.54
C ILE A 7 9.20 -9.28 4.72
N GLU A 8 8.96 -7.98 4.58
CA GLU A 8 8.40 -7.15 5.64
C GLU A 8 7.24 -6.27 5.16
N VAL A 9 6.18 -6.20 5.97
CA VAL A 9 5.12 -5.20 5.79
C VAL A 9 5.55 -3.86 6.40
N LYS A 10 5.49 -2.81 5.59
CA LYS A 10 5.83 -1.43 5.96
C LYS A 10 4.61 -0.51 5.94
N ASN A 11 4.67 0.52 6.78
CA ASN A 11 3.66 1.55 6.97
C ASN A 11 2.24 1.02 7.22
N PRO A 12 2.02 0.04 8.14
CA PRO A 12 0.70 -0.46 8.46
C PRO A 12 -0.06 0.53 9.36
N TYR A 13 -0.32 1.74 8.88
CA TYR A 13 -1.10 2.73 9.61
C TYR A 13 -1.90 3.61 8.66
N GLY A 14 -2.96 4.21 9.20
CA GLY A 14 -3.77 5.20 8.51
C GLY A 14 -4.60 6.00 9.50
N PHE A 15 -5.57 6.74 8.99
CA PHE A 15 -6.39 7.64 9.77
C PHE A 15 -7.85 7.26 9.60
N GLU A 16 -8.66 7.50 10.63
CA GLU A 16 -10.09 7.24 10.53
C GLU A 16 -10.71 8.05 9.37
N GLN A 17 -11.59 7.40 8.61
CA GLN A 17 -12.20 7.91 7.37
C GLN A 17 -11.17 8.36 6.32
N SER A 18 -9.98 7.74 6.28
CA SER A 18 -9.03 7.87 5.18
C SER A 18 -8.83 6.52 4.49
N SER A 19 -7.92 6.48 3.51
CA SER A 19 -7.33 5.23 3.03
C SER A 19 -5.90 5.09 3.60
N ALA A 20 -5.43 3.86 3.82
CA ALA A 20 -4.02 3.55 4.09
C ALA A 20 -3.38 2.87 2.89
N ILE A 21 -2.10 3.11 2.68
CA ILE A 21 -1.27 2.38 1.72
C ILE A 21 -0.21 1.62 2.50
N ILE A 22 -0.30 0.29 2.49
CA ILE A 22 0.67 -0.58 3.15
C ILE A 22 1.54 -1.25 2.08
N SER A 23 2.85 -1.30 2.33
CA SER A 23 3.84 -1.80 1.36
C SER A 23 4.40 -3.15 1.80
N CYS A 24 4.69 -4.02 0.84
CA CYS A 24 5.44 -5.26 1.08
C CYS A 24 6.85 -5.07 0.54
N GLU A 25 7.84 -5.10 1.42
CA GLU A 25 9.24 -4.88 1.07
C GLU A 25 10.00 -6.21 1.07
N ILE A 26 10.72 -6.48 -0.02
CA ILE A 26 11.57 -7.64 -0.18
C ILE A 26 13.03 -7.16 -0.12
N SER A 27 13.76 -7.64 0.88
CA SER A 27 15.15 -7.24 1.14
C SER A 27 16.11 -8.42 0.98
N PRO A 28 17.26 -8.24 0.30
CA PRO A 28 17.69 -7.01 -0.37
C PRO A 28 16.88 -6.74 -1.67
N PRO A 29 16.85 -5.48 -2.18
CA PRO A 29 16.05 -5.12 -3.36
C PRO A 29 16.33 -5.95 -4.61
N LEU A 30 17.54 -6.51 -4.75
CA LEU A 30 17.91 -7.41 -5.85
C LEU A 30 17.02 -8.66 -5.93
N ALA A 31 16.45 -9.10 -4.79
CA ALA A 31 15.56 -10.25 -4.75
C ALA A 31 14.25 -10.02 -5.51
N ASN A 32 13.85 -8.77 -5.79
CA ASN A 32 12.67 -8.47 -6.61
C ASN A 32 12.81 -8.97 -8.08
N LEU A 33 14.01 -9.35 -8.52
CA LEU A 33 14.23 -9.95 -9.83
C LEU A 33 13.69 -11.39 -9.97
N TYR A 34 13.50 -12.09 -8.84
CA TYR A 34 13.07 -13.49 -8.84
C TYR A 34 12.01 -13.81 -7.77
N VAL A 35 11.70 -12.87 -6.89
CA VAL A 35 10.62 -12.97 -5.90
C VAL A 35 9.55 -11.93 -6.23
N HIS A 36 8.30 -12.39 -6.33
CA HIS A 36 7.17 -11.53 -6.69
C HIS A 36 6.07 -11.57 -5.63
N ILE A 37 5.48 -10.41 -5.34
CA ILE A 37 4.31 -10.30 -4.47
C ILE A 37 3.09 -10.85 -5.23
N ILE A 38 2.48 -11.89 -4.69
CA ILE A 38 1.33 -12.57 -5.32
C ILE A 38 0.01 -12.30 -4.60
N GLY A 39 0.04 -11.74 -3.39
CA GLY A 39 -1.19 -11.43 -2.66
C GLY A 39 -0.94 -10.97 -1.24
N TRP A 40 -2.04 -10.83 -0.50
CA TRP A 40 -2.04 -10.39 0.89
C TRP A 40 -2.99 -11.26 1.72
N LEU A 41 -2.62 -11.40 2.99
CA LEU A 41 -3.39 -12.05 4.03
C LEU A 41 -3.86 -11.01 5.04
N GLU A 42 -5.10 -11.16 5.48
CA GLU A 42 -5.66 -10.43 6.61
C GLU A 42 -5.84 -11.38 7.79
N LYS A 43 -5.40 -10.95 8.96
CA LYS A 43 -5.65 -11.63 10.23
C LYS A 43 -6.60 -10.78 11.07
N ILE A 44 -7.73 -11.37 11.43
CA ILE A 44 -8.73 -10.78 12.34
C ILE A 44 -8.75 -11.64 13.60
N ASN A 45 -8.41 -11.05 14.75
CA ASN A 45 -8.19 -11.80 15.99
C ASN A 45 -7.15 -12.93 15.82
N ASN A 46 -7.57 -14.18 15.66
CA ASN A 46 -6.70 -15.32 15.40
C ASN A 46 -6.93 -16.03 14.06
N ASP A 47 -7.95 -15.62 13.31
CA ASP A 47 -8.28 -16.23 12.03
C ASP A 47 -7.57 -15.50 10.89
N ILE A 48 -7.07 -16.26 9.91
CA ILE A 48 -6.32 -15.76 8.77
C ILE A 48 -7.11 -16.01 7.49
N PHE A 49 -7.25 -14.96 6.68
CA PHE A 49 -8.00 -14.96 5.44
C PHE A 49 -7.14 -14.44 4.29
N HIS A 50 -7.35 -14.99 3.10
CA HIS A 50 -6.87 -14.35 1.88
C HIS A 50 -7.74 -13.13 1.58
N LEU A 51 -7.10 -12.01 1.23
CA LEU A 51 -7.82 -10.79 0.88
C LEU A 51 -8.59 -10.96 -0.43
N ASP A 52 -9.89 -10.65 -0.38
CA ASP A 52 -10.75 -10.58 -1.56
C ASP A 52 -10.56 -9.23 -2.26
N LEU A 53 -9.97 -9.24 -3.44
CA LEU A 53 -9.63 -8.06 -4.24
C LEU A 53 -10.68 -7.77 -5.33
N LYS A 54 -11.91 -8.23 -5.14
CA LYS A 54 -13.01 -7.92 -6.07
C LYS A 54 -13.29 -6.42 -6.14
N PRO A 55 -13.83 -5.93 -7.28
CA PRO A 55 -14.30 -4.56 -7.40
C PRO A 55 -15.29 -4.20 -6.29
N LYS A 56 -15.19 -2.98 -5.75
CA LYS A 56 -16.03 -2.44 -4.65
C LYS A 56 -15.80 -3.08 -3.28
N THR A 57 -14.74 -3.86 -3.08
CA THR A 57 -14.32 -4.26 -1.74
C THR A 57 -13.60 -3.11 -1.03
N LYS A 58 -13.33 -3.30 0.26
CA LYS A 58 -12.54 -2.36 1.09
C LYS A 58 -11.06 -2.29 0.64
N TYR A 59 -10.63 -3.21 -0.23
CA TYR A 59 -9.22 -3.43 -0.55
C TYR A 59 -8.97 -3.25 -2.03
N ASN A 60 -7.85 -2.62 -2.38
CA ASN A 60 -7.36 -2.54 -3.75
C ASN A 60 -5.85 -2.77 -3.77
N LEU A 61 -5.32 -3.26 -4.89
CA LEU A 61 -3.87 -3.30 -5.10
C LEU A 61 -3.45 -2.22 -6.08
N LEU A 62 -2.35 -1.56 -5.77
CA LEU A 62 -1.62 -0.75 -6.73
C LEU A 62 -0.94 -1.65 -7.77
N SER A 63 -0.54 -1.04 -8.89
CA SER A 63 0.25 -1.72 -9.94
C SER A 63 1.50 -2.42 -9.38
N ASN A 64 2.15 -1.83 -8.38
CA ASN A 64 3.31 -2.41 -7.68
C ASN A 64 2.96 -3.43 -6.57
N LYS A 65 1.70 -3.85 -6.47
CA LYS A 65 1.16 -4.79 -5.49
C LYS A 65 1.13 -4.32 -4.03
N ASN A 66 1.35 -3.04 -3.79
CA ASN A 66 1.03 -2.44 -2.49
C ASN A 66 -0.49 -2.48 -2.23
N LEU A 67 -0.87 -2.71 -0.98
CA LEU A 67 -2.27 -2.82 -0.58
C LEU A 67 -2.82 -1.46 -0.14
N ILE A 68 -3.92 -1.05 -0.77
CA ILE A 68 -4.75 0.07 -0.34
C ILE A 68 -5.91 -0.48 0.48
N ILE A 69 -6.16 0.13 1.63
CA ILE A 69 -7.32 -0.15 2.49
C ILE A 69 -8.15 1.13 2.55
N HIS A 70 -9.36 1.09 2.00
CA HIS A 70 -10.27 2.24 1.95
C HIS A 70 -11.13 2.33 3.21
N ASN A 71 -11.78 3.49 3.41
CA ASN A 71 -12.79 3.67 4.46
C ASN A 71 -12.36 3.12 5.83
N LEU A 72 -11.19 3.55 6.29
CA LEU A 72 -10.65 3.12 7.57
C LEU A 72 -11.56 3.52 8.73
N THR A 73 -11.79 2.61 9.65
CA THR A 73 -12.57 2.83 10.87
C THR A 73 -11.77 2.35 12.08
N LYS A 74 -12.15 2.79 13.29
CA LYS A 74 -11.51 2.32 14.54
C LYS A 74 -11.54 0.80 14.71
N SER A 75 -12.54 0.12 14.15
CA SER A 75 -12.59 -1.35 14.20
C SER A 75 -11.46 -2.02 13.43
N ASP A 76 -10.83 -1.33 12.48
CA ASP A 76 -9.72 -1.91 11.70
C ASP A 76 -8.40 -2.00 12.50
N ASP A 77 -8.31 -1.37 13.67
CA ASP A 77 -7.12 -1.45 14.54
C ASP A 77 -6.90 -2.88 15.10
N ASN A 78 -7.91 -3.74 15.03
CA ASN A 78 -7.80 -5.15 15.40
C ASN A 78 -7.31 -6.06 14.26
N ARG A 79 -7.05 -5.49 13.07
CA ARG A 79 -6.65 -6.24 11.87
C ARG A 79 -5.14 -6.19 11.70
N SER A 80 -4.56 -7.30 11.26
CA SER A 80 -3.13 -7.37 10.92
C SER A 80 -2.94 -7.93 9.51
N TYR A 81 -1.92 -7.46 8.81
CA TYR A 81 -1.68 -7.82 7.42
C TYR A 81 -0.32 -8.49 7.23
N ALA A 82 -0.25 -9.45 6.32
CA ALA A 82 0.97 -10.07 5.84
C ALA A 82 0.91 -10.17 4.31
N CYS A 83 2.04 -10.01 3.62
CA CYS A 83 2.10 -10.22 2.19
C CYS A 83 2.56 -11.64 1.86
N LEU A 84 2.08 -12.15 0.74
CA LEU A 84 2.48 -13.42 0.13
C LEU A 84 3.38 -13.14 -1.05
N VAL A 85 4.52 -13.83 -1.09
CA VAL A 85 5.46 -13.76 -2.21
C VAL A 85 5.74 -15.16 -2.73
N ASN A 86 6.00 -15.26 -4.03
CA ASN A 86 6.45 -16.48 -4.68
C ASN A 86 7.86 -16.27 -5.24
N ASN A 87 8.76 -17.20 -4.93
CA ASN A 87 10.10 -17.26 -5.50
C ASN A 87 10.04 -18.11 -6.77
N GLN A 88 10.31 -17.50 -7.92
CA GLN A 88 10.22 -18.14 -9.23
C GLN A 88 11.31 -19.20 -9.46
N ILE A 89 12.39 -19.18 -8.67
CA ILE A 89 13.52 -20.11 -8.82
C ILE A 89 13.16 -21.50 -8.28
N ASP A 90 12.56 -21.55 -7.10
CA ASP A 90 12.18 -22.80 -6.41
C ASP A 90 10.65 -23.03 -6.38
N ASN A 91 9.89 -22.11 -6.97
CA ASN A 91 8.43 -22.05 -6.96
C ASN A 91 7.81 -22.08 -5.55
N ASN A 92 8.56 -21.61 -4.55
CA ASN A 92 8.12 -21.64 -3.16
C ASN A 92 7.37 -20.35 -2.79
N THR A 93 6.24 -20.51 -2.11
CA THR A 93 5.44 -19.38 -1.60
C THR A 93 5.75 -19.17 -0.12
N ARG A 94 6.08 -17.93 0.24
CA ARG A 94 6.36 -17.53 1.63
C ARG A 94 5.49 -16.33 2.01
N GLN A 95 5.15 -16.25 3.29
CA GLN A 95 4.48 -15.09 3.86
C GLN A 95 5.44 -14.25 4.70
N SER A 96 5.19 -12.95 4.78
CA SER A 96 5.81 -12.09 5.78
C SER A 96 5.27 -12.37 7.18
N ARG A 97 5.88 -11.76 8.20
CA ARG A 97 5.24 -11.64 9.52
C ARG A 97 4.00 -10.74 9.40
N PHE A 98 2.99 -11.01 10.24
CA PHE A 98 1.85 -10.11 10.39
C PHE A 98 2.27 -8.83 11.10
N LYS A 99 1.81 -7.69 10.58
CA LYS A 99 1.91 -6.39 11.25
C LYS A 99 0.51 -5.81 11.46
N SER A 100 0.24 -5.37 12.67
CA SER A 100 -1.06 -4.77 13.03
C SER A 100 -1.22 -3.41 12.37
N LEU A 101 -2.39 -3.20 11.76
CA LEU A 101 -2.79 -1.90 11.26
C LEU A 101 -3.06 -0.98 12.44
N ARG A 102 -2.49 0.23 12.41
CA ARG A 102 -2.71 1.24 13.42
C ARG A 102 -3.57 2.37 12.90
N ILE A 103 -4.71 2.60 13.56
CA ILE A 103 -5.57 3.75 13.26
C ILE A 103 -5.15 4.90 14.15
N ARG A 104 -4.62 5.96 13.55
CA ARG A 104 -4.13 7.14 14.25
C ARG A 104 -5.16 8.25 14.25
N ASP A 105 -5.14 9.05 15.31
CA ASP A 105 -5.86 10.31 15.34
C ASP A 105 -5.24 11.30 14.35
N ARG A 106 -6.07 12.15 13.77
CA ARG A 106 -5.62 13.18 12.83
C ARG A 106 -4.87 14.29 13.58
N SER A 107 -3.78 14.78 12.99
CA SER A 107 -3.09 15.94 13.51
C SER A 107 -3.98 17.20 13.43
N PRO A 108 -4.05 18.00 14.51
CA PRO A 108 -4.73 19.28 14.48
C PRO A 108 -3.96 20.35 13.69
N PHE A 109 -2.70 20.08 13.31
CA PHE A 109 -1.80 21.06 12.70
C PHE A 109 -1.74 20.99 11.16
N GLY A 110 -2.43 20.03 10.52
CA GLY A 110 -2.49 19.93 9.06
C GLY A 110 -2.65 18.49 8.54
N PRO A 111 -2.78 18.32 7.21
CA PRO A 111 -2.84 17.01 6.58
C PRO A 111 -1.51 16.26 6.76
N GLU A 112 -1.59 14.98 7.10
CA GLU A 112 -0.46 14.06 7.10
C GLU A 112 -0.49 13.22 5.84
N LEU A 113 0.68 13.00 5.24
CA LEU A 113 0.81 12.17 4.04
C LEU A 113 1.13 10.73 4.42
N SER A 114 0.42 9.80 3.80
CA SER A 114 0.73 8.37 3.78
C SER A 114 1.28 8.06 2.38
N ILE A 115 2.61 8.05 2.27
CA ILE A 115 3.33 7.72 1.04
C ILE A 115 3.92 6.31 1.19
N PRO A 116 3.96 5.49 0.13
CA PRO A 116 4.72 4.25 0.15
C PRO A 116 6.19 4.49 0.54
N ASN A 117 6.80 3.53 1.22
CA ASN A 117 8.24 3.62 1.53
C ASN A 117 9.10 3.59 0.26
N ASN A 118 8.74 2.76 -0.71
CA ASN A 118 9.42 2.75 -1.99
C ASN A 118 8.85 3.87 -2.86
N THR A 119 9.67 4.89 -3.10
CA THR A 119 9.36 6.04 -3.97
C THR A 119 9.98 5.89 -5.35
N GLU A 120 10.74 4.82 -5.59
CA GLU A 120 11.32 4.51 -6.88
C GLU A 120 10.37 3.61 -7.69
N TYR A 121 9.94 4.15 -8.83
CA TYR A 121 9.09 3.44 -9.78
C TYR A 121 9.91 3.16 -11.04
N GLN A 122 9.99 1.89 -11.42
CA GLN A 122 10.56 1.47 -12.70
C GLN A 122 9.42 1.22 -13.68
N ALA A 123 9.51 1.82 -14.87
CA ALA A 123 8.52 1.71 -15.91
C ALA A 123 9.19 1.78 -17.29
N GLN A 124 8.59 1.12 -18.27
CA GLN A 124 8.99 1.17 -19.67
C GLN A 124 8.24 2.30 -20.39
N ILE A 125 8.79 2.74 -21.53
CA ILE A 125 8.14 3.75 -22.36
C ILE A 125 6.80 3.19 -22.85
N GLY A 126 5.72 3.91 -22.53
CA GLY A 126 4.34 3.52 -22.85
C GLY A 126 3.57 2.92 -21.67
N ASP A 127 4.24 2.55 -20.58
CA ASP A 127 3.57 2.06 -19.37
C ASP A 127 2.74 3.16 -18.70
N ILE A 128 1.62 2.76 -18.12
CA ILE A 128 0.82 3.61 -17.24
C ILE A 128 1.32 3.37 -15.81
N ILE A 129 1.86 4.42 -15.18
CA ILE A 129 2.28 4.38 -13.78
C ILE A 129 1.23 5.00 -12.87
N GLU A 130 1.03 4.38 -11.71
CA GLU A 130 0.18 4.90 -10.64
C GLU A 130 1.05 5.42 -9.50
N LEU A 131 0.97 6.72 -9.24
CA LEU A 131 1.66 7.36 -8.12
C LEU A 131 0.65 7.59 -6.99
N PRO A 132 0.61 6.74 -5.96
CA PRO A 132 -0.32 6.89 -4.86
C PRO A 132 0.12 7.99 -3.90
N CYS A 133 -0.83 8.77 -3.42
CA CYS A 133 -0.64 9.70 -2.32
C CYS A 133 -1.84 9.55 -1.37
N GLY A 134 -1.60 8.99 -0.19
CA GLY A 134 -2.61 8.94 0.87
C GLY A 134 -2.55 10.24 1.68
N ILE A 135 -3.69 10.80 2.03
CA ILE A 135 -3.78 11.99 2.89
C ILE A 135 -4.70 11.69 4.07
N SER A 136 -4.28 12.05 5.27
CA SER A 136 -5.02 11.80 6.52
C SER A 136 -6.35 12.52 6.58
N SER A 137 -6.44 13.68 5.95
CA SER A 137 -7.61 14.53 5.89
C SER A 137 -7.42 15.60 4.83
N LEU A 138 -8.34 15.70 3.87
CA LEU A 138 -8.50 16.93 3.13
C LEU A 138 -9.36 17.85 3.98
N SER A 139 -8.74 18.84 4.61
CA SER A 139 -9.50 20.02 5.05
C SER A 139 -10.34 20.51 3.86
N PRO A 140 -11.56 21.06 4.07
CA PRO A 140 -12.35 21.64 2.97
C PRO A 140 -11.57 22.65 2.12
N ASN A 141 -10.51 23.24 2.69
CA ASN A 141 -9.64 24.21 2.04
C ASN A 141 -8.30 23.62 1.56
N ALA A 142 -8.10 22.30 1.62
CA ALA A 142 -6.88 21.65 1.17
C ALA A 142 -6.91 21.41 -0.35
N HIS A 143 -5.79 21.67 -1.02
CA HIS A 143 -5.61 21.43 -2.44
C HIS A 143 -4.46 20.45 -2.68
N ILE A 144 -4.69 19.40 -3.46
CA ILE A 144 -3.64 18.46 -3.89
C ILE A 144 -3.18 18.86 -5.28
N SER A 145 -1.88 19.04 -5.45
CA SER A 145 -1.26 19.22 -6.77
C SER A 145 -0.12 18.22 -6.95
N TRP A 146 0.12 17.83 -8.19
CA TRP A 146 1.23 16.96 -8.57
C TRP A 146 2.16 17.72 -9.48
N TRP A 147 3.46 17.56 -9.26
CA TRP A 147 4.50 18.30 -9.97
C TRP A 147 5.52 17.32 -10.52
N LYS A 148 6.03 17.59 -11.72
CA LYS A 148 7.16 16.89 -12.33
C LYS A 148 8.15 17.91 -12.85
N ASP A 149 9.40 17.82 -12.40
CA ASP A 149 10.50 18.68 -12.85
C ASP A 149 10.16 20.19 -12.79
N GLY A 150 9.42 20.61 -11.76
CA GLY A 150 8.99 22.00 -11.55
C GLY A 150 7.76 22.43 -12.34
N ILE A 151 7.10 21.52 -13.06
CA ILE A 151 5.88 21.79 -13.83
C ILE A 151 4.70 21.08 -13.17
N GLU A 152 3.64 21.83 -12.87
CA GLU A 152 2.39 21.27 -12.35
C GLU A 152 1.67 20.43 -13.42
N ILE A 153 1.27 19.21 -13.04
CA ILE A 153 0.54 18.29 -13.92
C ILE A 153 -0.95 18.55 -13.76
N SER A 154 -1.54 19.29 -14.70
CA SER A 154 -2.95 19.69 -14.67
C SER A 154 -3.94 18.65 -15.25
N ASN A 155 -3.48 17.74 -16.11
CA ASN A 155 -4.32 16.76 -16.82
C ASN A 155 -4.20 15.33 -16.24
N LEU A 156 -4.26 15.19 -14.92
CA LEU A 156 -4.27 13.87 -14.30
C LEU A 156 -5.67 13.25 -14.42
N LYS A 157 -5.76 12.01 -14.93
CA LYS A 157 -6.90 11.13 -14.62
C LYS A 157 -6.77 10.73 -13.14
N GLN A 158 -7.17 11.62 -12.24
CA GLN A 158 -7.17 11.33 -10.82
C GLN A 158 -8.28 10.32 -10.55
N ASN A 159 -7.91 9.06 -10.32
CA ASN A 159 -8.77 8.14 -9.60
C ASN A 159 -8.71 8.56 -8.12
N MET A 160 -9.42 9.63 -7.78
CA MET A 160 -9.64 9.98 -6.39
C MET A 160 -10.52 8.89 -5.79
N TYR A 161 -9.92 7.99 -5.01
CA TYR A 161 -10.66 7.07 -4.17
C TYR A 161 -11.23 7.87 -3.00
N ASN A 162 -12.28 8.63 -3.28
CA ASN A 162 -13.05 9.34 -2.28
C ASN A 162 -13.83 8.31 -1.48
N ASN A 163 -13.69 8.38 -0.16
CA ASN A 163 -14.55 7.69 0.78
C ASN A 163 -15.97 8.22 0.58
N SER A 164 -16.75 7.54 -0.25
CA SER A 164 -18.16 7.83 -0.54
C SER A 164 -19.04 7.10 0.46
#